data_AF-A0A5K0X2L6-F1
#
_entry.id   AF-A0A5K0X2L6-F1
#
_cell.length_a   1.000
_cell.length_b   1.000
_cell.length_c   1.000
_cell.angle_alpha   90.00
_cell.angle_beta   90.00
_cell.angle_gamma   90.00
#
_symmetry.space_group_name_H-M   'P 1'
#
loop_
_entity.id
_entity.type
_entity.pdbx_description
1 polymer ?
#
loop_
_entity_poly.entity_id
_entity_poly.type
_entity_poly.pdbx_seq_one_letter_code
_entity_poly.pdbx_strand_id
1 'polypeptide(L)' 'LQRCGKSCRLRWINYLRPDLKRGTFSQQEENLIIELHAVLGN' A
#
# COMPACT_ATOMS: atom_id res chain seq x y z
N LEU A 1 2.56 24.69 -8.44
CA LEU A 1 3.37 23.64 -7.76
C LEU A 1 3.86 22.67 -8.83
N GLN A 2 5.12 22.81 -9.28
CA GLN A 2 5.69 21.93 -10.32
C GLN A 2 5.79 20.51 -9.76
N ARG A 3 5.02 19.58 -10.32
CA ARG A 3 5.06 18.16 -9.91
C ARG A 3 5.88 17.39 -10.93
N CYS A 4 6.88 16.63 -10.48
CA CYS A 4 7.58 15.70 -11.36
C CYS A 4 6.75 14.43 -11.57
N GLY A 5 6.90 13.78 -12.73
CA GLY A 5 6.14 12.56 -13.07
C GLY A 5 6.27 11.46 -12.01
N LYS A 6 7.45 11.33 -11.37
CA LYS A 6 7.68 10.40 -10.26
C LYS A 6 6.78 10.71 -9.05
N SER A 7 6.69 11.98 -8.65
CA SER A 7 5.84 12.40 -7.53
C SER A 7 4.35 12.21 -7.84
N CYS A 8 3.92 12.53 -9.07
CA CYS A 8 2.55 12.28 -9.50
C CYS A 8 2.19 10.80 -9.46
N ARG A 9 3.06 9.93 -10.00
CA ARG A 9 2.86 8.48 -10.01
C ARG A 9 2.81 7.91 -8.59
N LEU A 10 3.75 8.31 -7.73
CA LEU A 10 3.78 7.86 -6.34
C LEU A 10 2.53 8.32 -5.59
N ARG A 11 2.09 9.56 -5.82
CA ARG A 11 0.86 10.10 -5.23
C ARG A 11 -0.37 9.33 -5.70
N TRP A 12 -0.44 9.01 -7.00
CA TRP A 12 -1.55 8.23 -7.53
C TRP A 12 -1.65 6.86 -6.85
N ILE A 13 -0.56 6.10 -6.85
CA ILE A 13 -0.53 4.72 -6.33
C ILE A 13 -0.86 4.68 -4.83
N ASN A 14 -0.27 5.57 -4.03
CA ASN A 14 -0.41 5.51 -2.57
C ASN A 14 -1.61 6.28 -2.01
N TYR A 15 -2.20 7.20 -2.78
CA TYR A 15 -3.20 8.11 -2.22
C TYR A 15 -4.38 8.45 -3.11
N LEU A 16 -4.36 8.27 -4.43
CA LEU A 16 -5.49 8.72 -5.28
C LEU A 16 -6.19 7.59 -6.03
N ARG A 17 -5.55 6.42 -6.14
CA ARG A 17 -6.11 5.25 -6.80
C ARG A 17 -7.43 4.83 -6.12
N PRO A 18 -8.58 4.76 -6.83
CA PRO A 18 -9.89 4.54 -6.20
C PRO A 18 -10.06 3.17 -5.52
N ASP A 19 -9.42 2.15 -6.07
CA ASP A 19 -9.42 0.76 -5.57
C ASP A 19 -8.39 0.52 -4.46
N LEU A 20 -7.65 1.56 -4.05
CA LEU A 20 -6.81 1.47 -2.86
C LEU A 20 -7.71 1.36 -1.63
N LYS A 21 -7.76 0.18 -1.02
CA LYS A 21 -8.44 -0.04 0.27
C LYS A 21 -7.83 0.88 1.33
N ARG A 22 -8.69 1.58 2.07
CA ARG A 22 -8.34 2.45 3.19
C ARG A 22 -9.00 1.96 4.46
N GLY A 23 -8.36 2.22 5.59
CA GLY A 23 -8.82 1.78 6.89
C GLY A 23 -7.87 0.75 7.49
N THR A 24 -8.30 0.18 8.61
CA THR A 24 -7.55 -0.88 9.29
C THR A 24 -7.63 -2.18 8.49
N PHE A 25 -6.60 -3.01 8.61
CA PHE A 25 -6.67 -4.37 8.08
C PHE A 25 -7.70 -5.18 8.85
N SER A 26 -8.31 -6.16 8.18
CA SER A 26 -9.03 -7.23 8.87
C SER A 26 -8.03 -8.16 9.57
N GLN A 27 -8.47 -8.88 10.60
CA GLN A 27 -7.62 -9.85 11.31
C GLN A 27 -7.01 -10.88 10.35
N GLN A 28 -7.75 -11.28 9.32
CA GLN A 28 -7.28 -12.22 8.31
C GLN A 28 -6.17 -11.62 7.44
N GLU A 29 -6.33 -10.36 7.02
CA GLU A 29 -5.30 -9.62 6.27
C GLU A 29 -4.03 -9.43 7.13
N GLU A 30 -4.17 -9.10 8.41
CA GLU A 30 -3.03 -8.96 9.33
C GLU A 30 -2.26 -10.27 9.51
N ASN A 31 -2.96 -11.37 9.75
CA ASN A 31 -2.34 -12.68 9.91
C ASN A 31 -1.57 -13.08 8.64
N LEU A 32 -2.17 -12.84 7.46
CA LEU A 32 -1.53 -13.11 6.18
C LEU A 32 -0.27 -12.26 5.97
N ILE A 33 -0.30 -10.98 6.34
CA ILE A 33 0.87 -10.10 6.26
C ILE A 33 2.00 -10.65 7.13
N ILE A 34 1.71 -11.08 8.36
CA ILE A 34 2.70 -11.63 9.29
C ILE A 34 3.30 -12.94 8.73
N GLU A 35 2.46 -13.85 8.26
CA GLU A 35 2.90 -15.12 7.67
C GLU A 35 3.82 -14.90 6.47
N LEU A 36 3.40 -14.04 5.53
CA LEU A 36 4.19 -13.74 4.35
C LEU A 36 5.51 -13.06 4.71
N HIS A 37 5.51 -12.15 5.69
CA HIS A 37 6.75 -11.55 6.16
C HIS A 37 7.68 -12.59 6.79
N ALA A 38 7.16 -13.52 7.61
CA ALA A 38 7.99 -14.56 8.22
C ALA A 38 8.66 -15.46 7.17
N VAL A 39 7.99 -15.72 6.04
CA VAL A 39 8.52 -16.54 4.95
C VAL A 39 9.48 -15.76 4.05
N LEU A 40 9.16 -14.51 3.69
CA LEU A 40 9.87 -13.76 2.65
C LEU A 40 10.91 -12.78 3.19
N GLY A 41 10.80 -12.38 4.47
CA GLY A 41 11.65 -11.35 5.07
C GLY A 41 11.40 -9.94 4.53
N ASN A 42 12.36 -9.04 4.77
CA ASN A 42 12.50 -7.74 4.12
C ASN A 42 13.92 -7.63 3.56
#